data_AF-A0A935GER9-F1
#
_entry.id   AF-A0A935GER9-F1
#
_cell.length_a   1.000
_cell.length_b   1.000
_cell.length_c   1.000
_cell.angle_alpha   90.00
_cell.angle_beta   90.00
_cell.angle_gamma   90.00
#
_symmetry.space_group_name_H-M   'P 1'
#
loop_
_entity.id
_entity.type
_entity.pdbx_description
1 polymer ?
#
loop_
_entity_poly.entity_id
_entity_poly.type
_entity_poly.pdbx_seq_one_letter_code
_entity_poly.pdbx_strand_id
1 'polypeptide(L)'
;MKKIILFLFSFVFVIIINAQSDFQFSQQSFMRIAFNPAVTGQNPNYHTLQAFSRVQWVNFKNAPITNFATYHTQLPKYHLGLGLTYTFDKLGIETSNIVHANVAYHINFDNDFILSFGISGGICRKVIDINELILEEPETNLFDNNV
;
A
#
# COMPACT_ATOMS: atom_id res chain seq x y z
N MET A 1 28.64 7.42 -31.43
CA MET A 1 28.63 8.20 -30.17
C MET A 1 27.24 8.26 -29.51
N LYS A 2 26.18 8.74 -30.18
CA LYS A 2 24.81 8.78 -29.62
C LYS A 2 24.28 7.43 -29.09
N LYS A 3 24.58 6.32 -29.79
CA LYS A 3 24.16 4.96 -29.38
C LYS A 3 24.89 4.44 -28.13
N ILE A 4 26.14 4.87 -27.91
CA ILE A 4 26.94 4.51 -26.72
C ILE A 4 26.45 5.30 -25.50
N ILE A 5 26.09 6.57 -25.70
CA ILE A 5 25.45 7.38 -24.66
C ILE A 5 24.09 6.79 -24.26
N LEU A 6 23.28 6.36 -25.23
CA LEU A 6 22.00 5.70 -24.95
C LEU A 6 22.18 4.36 -24.20
N PHE A 7 23.21 3.60 -24.56
CA PHE A 7 23.56 2.34 -23.92
C PHE A 7 24.08 2.53 -22.48
N LEU A 8 24.91 3.55 -22.25
CA LEU A 8 25.36 3.95 -20.91
C LEU A 8 24.21 4.50 -20.06
N PHE A 9 23.28 5.25 -20.65
CA PHE A 9 22.10 5.77 -19.95
C PHE A 9 21.16 4.65 -19.50
N SER A 10 21.08 3.56 -20.26
CA SER A 10 20.30 2.36 -19.89
C SER A 10 20.86 1.65 -18.64
N PHE A 11 22.15 1.75 -18.36
CA PHE A 11 22.79 1.09 -17.21
C PHE A 11 22.61 1.85 -15.89
N VAL A 12 22.33 3.16 -15.94
CA VAL A 12 22.13 3.99 -14.75
C VAL A 12 20.83 3.63 -14.01
N PHE A 13 19.88 2.96 -14.66
CA PHE A 13 18.59 2.58 -14.06
C PHE A 13 18.55 1.22 -13.35
N VAL A 14 19.67 0.49 -13.24
CA VAL A 14 19.67 -0.90 -12.72
C VAL A 14 19.81 -1.01 -11.19
N ILE A 15 19.84 0.11 -10.45
CA ILE A 15 20.34 0.06 -9.08
C ILE A 15 19.21 0.05 -8.03
N ILE A 16 19.17 -1.08 -7.32
CA ILE A 16 18.50 -1.41 -6.04
C ILE A 16 16.98 -1.62 -6.12
N ILE A 17 16.62 -2.86 -6.43
CA ILE A 17 15.28 -3.38 -6.15
C ILE A 17 15.28 -3.83 -4.68
N ASN A 18 14.67 -3.05 -3.79
CA ASN A 18 14.31 -3.55 -2.47
C ASN A 18 13.03 -4.38 -2.65
N ALA A 19 13.11 -5.70 -2.47
CA ALA A 19 11.92 -6.53 -2.36
C ALA A 19 11.26 -6.24 -0.99
N GLN A 20 10.38 -5.26 -0.95
CA GLN A 20 9.52 -5.01 0.21
C GLN A 20 8.16 -5.64 -0.09
N SER A 21 7.69 -6.49 0.81
CA SER A 21 6.35 -7.07 0.70
C SER A 21 5.34 -6.00 1.12
N ASP A 22 4.69 -5.39 0.14
CA ASP A 22 3.49 -4.59 0.39
C ASP A 22 2.32 -5.49 0.78
N PHE A 23 1.37 -4.91 1.51
CA PHE A 23 0.14 -5.57 1.89
C PHE A 23 -0.61 -6.09 0.63
N GLN A 24 -1.03 -7.36 0.64
CA GLN A 24 -1.71 -7.99 -0.49
C GLN A 24 -3.23 -7.97 -0.30
N PHE A 25 -3.95 -7.39 -1.27
CA PHE A 25 -5.41 -7.41 -1.34
C PHE A 25 -5.90 -8.06 -2.64
N SER A 26 -6.82 -9.02 -2.52
CA SER A 26 -7.57 -9.56 -3.66
C SER A 26 -8.61 -8.57 -4.21
N GLN A 27 -9.01 -7.58 -3.39
CA GLN A 27 -10.02 -6.56 -3.69
C GLN A 27 -9.41 -5.23 -4.15
N GLN A 28 -8.22 -5.27 -4.75
CA GLN A 28 -7.45 -4.09 -5.15
C GLN A 28 -8.23 -3.11 -6.05
N SER A 29 -9.16 -3.61 -6.86
CA SER A 29 -10.06 -2.79 -7.69
C SER A 29 -10.91 -1.78 -6.90
N PHE A 30 -11.26 -2.08 -5.65
CA PHE A 30 -12.00 -1.18 -4.76
C PHE A 30 -11.08 -0.25 -3.95
N MET A 31 -9.80 -0.60 -3.85
CA MET A 31 -8.76 0.11 -3.11
C MET A 31 -7.83 0.93 -4.00
N ARG A 32 -8.31 1.40 -5.16
CA ARG A 32 -7.49 2.10 -6.17
C ARG A 32 -6.71 3.29 -5.62
N ILE A 33 -7.29 4.07 -4.69
CA ILE A 33 -6.64 5.24 -4.08
C ILE A 33 -5.39 4.85 -3.27
N ALA A 34 -5.34 3.64 -2.73
CA ALA A 34 -4.16 3.16 -1.99
C ALA A 34 -2.91 3.07 -2.88
N PHE A 35 -3.10 2.83 -4.18
CA PHE A 35 -2.02 2.60 -5.15
C PHE A 35 -1.89 3.72 -6.18
N ASN A 36 -2.97 4.43 -6.47
CA ASN A 36 -3.02 5.50 -7.46
C ASN A 36 -3.76 6.73 -6.90
N PRO A 37 -3.04 7.77 -6.42
CA PRO A 37 -3.66 8.97 -5.89
C PRO A 37 -4.44 9.76 -6.95
N ALA A 38 -4.19 9.58 -8.25
CA ALA A 38 -4.91 10.29 -9.32
C ALA A 38 -6.40 9.89 -9.42
N VAL A 39 -6.78 8.78 -8.79
CA VAL A 39 -8.17 8.29 -8.69
C VAL A 39 -8.96 9.02 -7.59
N THR A 40 -8.27 9.80 -6.74
CA THR A 40 -8.90 10.60 -5.68
C THR A 40 -9.91 11.58 -6.27
N GLY A 41 -11.14 11.56 -5.79
CA GLY A 41 -12.21 12.42 -6.33
C GLY A 41 -12.71 12.03 -7.72
N GLN A 42 -12.50 10.81 -8.21
CA GLN A 42 -12.95 10.38 -9.55
C GLN A 42 -14.47 10.48 -9.80
N ASN A 43 -15.28 10.47 -8.74
CA ASN A 43 -16.74 10.55 -8.83
C ASN A 43 -17.19 12.00 -8.59
N PRO A 44 -17.63 12.74 -9.63
CA PRO A 44 -17.99 14.14 -9.47
C PRO A 44 -19.19 14.31 -8.55
N ASN A 45 -19.10 15.30 -7.65
CA ASN A 45 -20.16 15.67 -6.71
C ASN A 45 -20.52 14.61 -5.66
N TYR A 46 -19.71 13.55 -5.49
CA TYR A 46 -19.93 12.54 -4.46
C TYR A 46 -18.80 12.54 -3.44
N HIS A 47 -19.19 12.42 -2.17
CA HIS A 47 -18.29 12.00 -1.10
C HIS A 47 -18.31 10.47 -1.06
N THR A 48 -17.16 9.85 -1.23
CA THR A 48 -17.03 8.40 -1.27
C THR A 48 -16.27 7.93 -0.02
N LEU A 49 -16.94 7.14 0.81
CA LEU A 49 -16.38 6.47 1.98
C LEU A 49 -16.36 4.96 1.71
N GLN A 50 -15.22 4.31 1.93
CA GLN A 50 -15.10 2.85 1.79
C GLN A 50 -14.28 2.29 2.96
N ALA A 51 -14.62 1.09 3.41
CA ALA A 51 -13.88 0.36 4.43
C ALA A 51 -13.82 -1.12 4.08
N PHE A 52 -12.64 -1.72 4.27
CA PHE A 52 -12.35 -3.11 3.98
C PHE A 52 -11.59 -3.73 5.14
N SER A 53 -11.90 -4.98 5.47
CA SER A 53 -11.20 -5.76 6.47
C SER A 53 -10.88 -7.13 5.90
N ARG A 54 -9.67 -7.61 6.14
CA ARG A 54 -9.19 -8.91 5.71
C ARG A 54 -8.54 -9.62 6.88
N VAL A 55 -9.01 -10.82 7.16
CA VAL A 55 -8.43 -11.73 8.15
C VAL A 55 -7.95 -12.97 7.40
N GLN A 56 -6.72 -13.39 7.65
CA GLN A 56 -6.15 -14.61 7.10
C GLN A 56 -5.79 -15.60 8.20
N TRP A 57 -5.68 -16.89 7.85
CA TRP A 57 -5.25 -17.93 8.79
C TRP A 57 -6.10 -17.94 10.05
N VAL A 58 -7.42 -17.88 9.88
CA VAL A 58 -8.38 -17.86 10.98
C VAL A 58 -8.10 -19.04 11.91
N ASN A 59 -8.12 -18.79 13.22
CA ASN A 59 -7.76 -19.72 14.30
C ASN A 59 -6.26 -19.91 14.57
N PHE A 60 -5.35 -19.23 13.86
CA PHE A 60 -3.95 -19.15 14.27
C PHE A 60 -3.71 -18.01 15.26
N LYS A 61 -2.85 -18.24 16.26
CA LYS A 61 -2.38 -17.18 17.16
C LYS A 61 -1.62 -16.14 16.34
N ASN A 62 -1.91 -14.85 16.55
CA ASN A 62 -1.37 -13.74 15.76
C ASN A 62 -1.65 -13.83 14.25
N ALA A 63 -2.80 -14.40 13.89
CA ALA A 63 -3.35 -14.38 12.54
C ALA A 63 -3.26 -12.97 11.90
N PRO A 64 -2.81 -12.85 10.65
CA PRO A 64 -2.72 -11.58 9.94
C PRO A 64 -4.08 -10.91 9.78
N ILE A 65 -4.13 -9.61 10.10
CA ILE A 65 -5.32 -8.78 9.96
C ILE A 65 -4.94 -7.46 9.29
N THR A 66 -5.60 -7.16 8.18
CA THR A 66 -5.42 -5.88 7.47
C THR A 66 -6.75 -5.17 7.36
N ASN A 67 -6.81 -3.92 7.81
CA ASN A 67 -7.96 -3.03 7.68
C ASN A 67 -7.57 -1.83 6.83
N PHE A 68 -8.47 -1.41 5.95
CA PHE A 68 -8.31 -0.24 5.11
C PHE A 68 -9.58 0.60 5.15
N ALA A 69 -9.41 1.91 5.29
CA ALA A 69 -10.50 2.87 5.17
C ALA A 69 -10.05 4.02 4.26
N THR A 70 -10.98 4.55 3.48
CA THR A 70 -10.74 5.71 2.63
C THR A 70 -11.94 6.62 2.57
N TYR A 71 -11.66 7.90 2.54
CA TYR A 71 -12.63 8.95 2.27
C TYR A 71 -12.08 9.86 1.19
N HIS A 72 -12.87 10.19 0.18
CA HIS A 72 -12.45 11.13 -0.87
C HIS A 72 -13.65 11.84 -1.49
N THR A 73 -13.40 13.02 -2.05
CA THR A 73 -14.39 13.84 -2.74
C THR A 73 -13.74 14.67 -3.83
N GLN A 74 -14.53 15.11 -4.80
CA GLN A 74 -14.11 16.09 -5.80
C GLN A 74 -14.57 17.49 -5.38
N LEU A 75 -13.74 18.48 -5.68
CA LEU A 75 -14.04 19.90 -5.67
C LEU A 75 -14.12 20.37 -7.13
N PRO A 76 -15.29 20.26 -7.79
CA PRO A 76 -15.41 20.49 -9.23
C PRO A 76 -14.98 21.89 -9.65
N LYS A 77 -15.31 22.90 -8.84
CA LYS A 77 -14.92 24.31 -9.08
C LYS A 77 -13.41 24.50 -9.29
N TYR A 78 -12.60 23.68 -8.64
CA TYR A 78 -11.14 23.76 -8.68
C TYR A 78 -10.50 22.65 -9.49
N HIS A 79 -11.30 21.74 -10.07
CA HIS A 79 -10.81 20.54 -10.75
C HIS A 79 -9.90 19.68 -9.86
N LEU A 80 -10.09 19.74 -8.54
CA LEU A 80 -9.26 19.03 -7.56
C LEU A 80 -10.04 17.89 -6.91
N GLY A 81 -9.38 16.78 -6.63
CA GLY A 81 -9.83 15.71 -5.75
C GLY A 81 -9.06 15.76 -4.44
N LEU A 82 -9.73 15.59 -3.31
CA LEU A 82 -9.11 15.47 -1.99
C LEU A 82 -9.51 14.14 -1.35
N GLY A 83 -8.56 13.49 -0.68
CA GLY A 83 -8.83 12.22 -0.04
C GLY A 83 -7.88 11.87 1.08
N LEU A 84 -8.35 10.99 1.95
CA LEU A 84 -7.61 10.40 3.05
C LEU A 84 -7.70 8.88 2.95
N THR A 85 -6.61 8.20 3.25
CA THR A 85 -6.56 6.75 3.41
C THR A 85 -5.94 6.41 4.76
N TYR A 86 -6.50 5.38 5.37
CA TYR A 86 -6.00 4.78 6.60
C TYR A 86 -5.81 3.28 6.36
N THR A 87 -4.63 2.77 6.66
CA THR A 87 -4.32 1.35 6.61
C THR A 87 -3.78 0.92 7.95
N PHE A 88 -4.41 -0.07 8.55
CA PHE A 88 -3.90 -0.80 9.69
C PHE A 88 -3.54 -2.20 9.23
N ASP A 89 -2.32 -2.64 9.48
CA ASP A 89 -1.87 -3.98 9.13
C ASP A 89 -1.17 -4.62 10.33
N LYS A 90 -1.64 -5.79 10.74
CA LYS A 90 -0.99 -6.62 11.75
C LYS A 90 -0.56 -7.92 11.08
N LEU A 91 0.75 -8.13 11.01
CA LEU A 91 1.37 -9.31 10.41
C LEU A 91 2.24 -9.99 11.48
N GLY A 92 1.67 -10.98 12.17
CA GLY A 92 2.35 -11.65 13.28
C GLY A 92 2.68 -10.67 14.41
N ILE A 93 3.98 -10.46 14.62
CA ILE A 93 4.53 -9.55 15.63
C ILE A 93 4.73 -8.10 15.14
N GLU A 94 4.54 -7.87 13.83
CA GLU A 94 4.64 -6.56 13.23
C GLU A 94 3.26 -5.90 13.19
N THR A 95 3.19 -4.64 13.62
CA THR A 95 2.01 -3.79 13.47
C THR A 95 2.38 -2.50 12.75
N SER A 96 1.70 -2.22 11.65
CA SER A 96 1.88 -1.07 10.80
C SER A 96 0.61 -0.22 10.73
N ASN A 97 0.76 1.08 10.93
CA ASN A 97 -0.30 2.07 10.81
C ASN A 97 0.12 3.12 9.79
N ILE A 98 -0.65 3.27 8.72
CA ILE A 98 -0.33 4.14 7.60
C ILE A 98 -1.50 5.10 7.38
N VAL A 99 -1.18 6.39 7.33
CA VAL A 99 -2.17 7.43 7.00
C VAL A 99 -1.63 8.21 5.82
N HIS A 100 -2.38 8.30 4.72
CA HIS A 100 -2.04 9.18 3.61
C HIS A 100 -3.11 10.23 3.36
N ALA A 101 -2.65 11.43 3.00
CA ALA A 101 -3.43 12.45 2.35
C ALA A 101 -3.15 12.42 0.85
N ASN A 102 -4.21 12.47 0.06
CA ASN A 102 -4.18 12.35 -1.39
C ASN A 102 -4.82 13.58 -2.01
N VAL A 103 -4.17 14.12 -3.03
CA VAL A 103 -4.70 15.21 -3.85
C VAL A 103 -4.59 14.80 -5.30
N ALA A 104 -5.66 14.99 -6.07
CA ALA A 104 -5.69 14.79 -7.50
C ALA A 104 -6.10 16.07 -8.23
N TYR A 105 -5.64 16.24 -9.45
CA TYR A 105 -6.08 17.28 -10.37
C TYR A 105 -6.63 16.64 -11.64
N HIS A 106 -7.82 17.03 -12.06
CA HIS A 106 -8.57 16.42 -13.16
C HIS A 106 -8.71 17.39 -14.33
N ILE A 107 -8.19 17.02 -15.49
CA ILE A 107 -8.33 17.76 -16.74
C ILE A 107 -9.40 17.07 -17.58
N ASN A 108 -10.53 17.75 -17.75
CA ASN A 108 -11.64 17.27 -18.58
C ASN A 108 -11.44 17.74 -20.02
N PHE A 109 -11.52 16.81 -20.97
CA PHE A 109 -11.54 17.11 -22.41
C PHE A 109 -12.95 16.92 -22.96
N ASP A 110 -13.24 17.51 -24.13
CA ASP A 110 -14.59 17.57 -24.72
C ASP A 110 -15.22 16.20 -25.05
N ASN A 111 -14.43 15.13 -25.17
CA ASN A 111 -14.88 13.78 -25.52
C ASN A 111 -15.13 12.88 -24.29
N ASP A 112 -15.53 13.45 -23.15
CA ASP A 112 -15.65 12.76 -21.85
C ASP A 112 -14.36 12.08 -21.36
N PHE A 113 -13.23 12.45 -21.96
CA PHE A 113 -11.92 11.96 -21.57
C PHE A 113 -11.40 12.78 -20.39
N ILE A 114 -11.03 12.13 -19.29
CA ILE A 114 -10.51 12.78 -18.09
C ILE A 114 -9.07 12.33 -17.86
N LEU A 115 -8.12 13.24 -17.97
CA LEU A 115 -6.74 13.01 -17.57
C LEU A 115 -6.55 13.48 -16.13
N SER A 116 -6.07 12.61 -15.27
CA SER A 116 -5.89 12.92 -13.85
C SER A 116 -4.45 12.75 -13.41
N PHE A 117 -3.96 13.69 -12.62
CA PHE A 117 -2.66 13.61 -11.94
C PHE A 117 -2.90 13.58 -10.44
N GLY A 118 -2.10 12.82 -9.70
CA GLY A 118 -2.28 12.71 -8.26
C GLY A 118 -0.96 12.69 -7.51
N ILE A 119 -0.98 13.26 -6.32
CA ILE A 119 0.10 13.19 -5.35
C ILE A 119 -0.44 12.64 -4.04
N SER A 120 0.35 11.80 -3.40
CA SER A 120 0.06 11.23 -2.09
C SER A 120 1.22 11.55 -1.15
N GLY A 121 0.90 11.85 0.10
CA GLY A 121 1.88 12.03 1.15
C GLY A 121 1.30 11.60 2.49
N GLY A 122 2.14 11.10 3.38
CA GLY A 122 1.66 10.68 4.68
C GLY A 122 2.70 10.07 5.58
N ILE A 123 2.22 9.38 6.62
CA ILE A 123 3.03 8.82 7.70
C ILE A 123 2.83 7.32 7.80
N CYS A 124 3.92 6.60 8.05
CA CYS A 124 3.91 5.17 8.35
C CYS A 124 4.56 4.97 9.72
N ARG A 125 3.82 4.35 10.63
CA ARG A 125 4.33 3.92 11.94
C ARG A 125 4.31 2.40 11.98
N LYS A 126 5.50 1.82 12.00
CA LYS A 126 5.71 0.37 12.13
C LYS A 126 6.30 0.06 13.51
N VAL A 127 5.75 -0.94 14.19
CA VAL A 127 6.18 -1.42 15.50
C VAL A 127 6.35 -2.93 15.42
N ILE A 128 7.43 -3.44 16.00
CA ILE A 128 7.72 -4.87 16.08
C ILE A 128 7.78 -5.24 17.56
N ASP A 129 6.94 -6.18 18.00
CA ASP A 129 7.00 -6.70 19.36
C ASP A 129 7.89 -7.96 19.42
N ILE A 130 9.12 -7.78 19.89
CA ILE A 130 10.11 -8.86 19.98
C ILE A 130 9.74 -9.87 21.08
N ASN A 131 8.88 -9.50 22.05
CA ASN A 131 8.52 -10.41 23.14
C ASN A 131 7.56 -11.52 22.68
N GLU A 132 6.86 -11.31 21.57
CA GLU A 132 5.98 -12.32 20.96
C GLU A 132 6.73 -13.22 19.96
N LEU A 133 8.05 -13.04 19.82
CA LEU A 133 8.88 -13.76 18.87
C LEU A 133 9.18 -15.17 19.41
N ILE A 134 8.48 -16.16 18.86
CA ILE A 134 8.79 -17.57 19.11
C ILE A 134 10.01 -17.89 18.25
N LEU A 135 11.19 -17.92 18.89
CA LEU A 135 12.38 -18.49 18.27
C LEU A 135 12.22 -20.00 18.29
N GLU A 136 12.34 -20.65 17.13
CA GLU A 136 12.64 -22.08 17.11
C GLU A 136 13.97 -22.25 17.84
N GLU A 137 13.95 -22.91 19.00
CA GLU A 137 15.18 -23.42 19.58
C GLU A 137 15.79 -24.38 18.54
N PRO A 138 17.08 -24.23 18.19
CA PRO A 138 17.73 -25.18 17.30
C PRO A 138 17.57 -26.56 17.93
N GLU A 139 16.99 -27.50 17.16
CA GLU A 139 16.65 -28.84 17.62
C GLU A 139 17.77 -29.40 18.51
N THR A 140 17.45 -29.56 19.80
CA THR A 140 18.32 -30.24 20.75
C THR A 140 18.47 -31.69 20.26
N ASN A 141 19.63 -31.99 19.67
CA ASN A 141 20.16 -33.31 19.32
C ASN A 141 19.14 -34.46 19.27
N LEU A 142 18.55 -34.69 18.10
CA LEU A 142 17.82 -35.93 17.77
C LEU A 142 18.72 -37.20 17.73
N PHE A 143 19.92 -37.16 18.28
CA PHE A 143 20.88 -38.28 18.28
C PHE A 143 21.36 -38.73 19.66
N ASP A 144 20.85 -38.18 20.77
CA ASP A 144 21.37 -38.52 22.11
C ASP A 144 20.51 -39.55 22.87
N ASN A 145 20.13 -40.65 22.19
CA ASN A 145 19.60 -41.85 22.82
C ASN A 145 19.83 -43.09 21.94
N ASN A 146 21.09 -43.47 21.76
CA ASN A 146 21.50 -44.85 21.42
C ASN A 146 23.02 -45.04 21.63
N VAL A 147 23.46 -45.14 22.89
CA VAL A 147 24.42 -46.16 23.42
C VAL A 147 24.16 -46.31 24.92
#